data_AF-X1FJF7-F1
#
_entry.id   AF-X1FJF7-F1
#
_cell.length_a   1.000
_cell.length_b   1.000
_cell.length_c   1.000
_cell.angle_alpha   90.00
_cell.angle_beta   90.00
_cell.angle_gamma   90.00
#
_symmetry.space_group_name_H-M   'P 1'
#
loop_
_entity.id
_entity.type
_entity.pdbx_description
1 polymer ?
#
loop_
_entity_poly.entity_id
_entity_poly.type
_entity_poly.pdbx_seq_one_letter_code
_entity_poly.pdbx_strand_id
1 'polypeptide(L)'
;LKRLNKELNLPTFTLVDSDPYGHYIHSVYLRGSKRLSYESPFLATPNIKLLGVLTRDLDKYKIPTEARIKMNKRDEKRTKDLLQEGFVKTNKAWEMDLRLALEKKEKAEIQAFASHGFKFLTDDYLPEKLTTGDWI
;
A
#
# COMPACT_ATOMS: atom_id res chain seq x y z
N LEU A 1 12.10 -6.02 11.26
CA LEU A 1 11.23 -4.82 11.34
C LEU A 1 10.87 -4.49 12.79
N LYS A 2 9.82 -5.07 13.41
CA LYS A 2 9.34 -4.74 14.78
C LYS A 2 10.43 -4.42 15.82
N ARG A 3 11.47 -5.26 15.96
CA ARG A 3 12.60 -5.02 16.87
C ARG A 3 13.25 -3.64 16.63
N LEU A 4 13.63 -3.32 15.39
CA LEU A 4 14.18 -2.01 15.03
C LEU A 4 13.21 -0.85 15.31
N ASN A 5 11.91 -1.03 15.02
CA ASN A 5 10.89 -0.02 15.28
C ASN A 5 10.68 0.24 16.79
N LYS A 6 10.79 -0.79 17.66
CA LYS A 6 10.59 -0.67 19.11
C LYS A 6 11.87 -0.34 19.89
N GLU A 7 13.00 -0.91 19.51
CA GLU A 7 14.28 -0.77 20.23
C GLU A 7 15.04 0.50 19.81
N LEU A 8 14.83 0.99 18.59
CA LEU A 8 15.51 2.18 18.03
C LEU A 8 14.53 3.31 17.67
N ASN A 9 13.23 3.17 17.95
CA ASN A 9 12.16 4.12 17.61
C ASN A 9 12.10 4.55 16.13
N LEU A 10 12.67 3.76 15.22
CA LEU A 10 12.76 4.12 13.80
C LEU A 10 11.39 4.08 13.10
N PRO A 11 10.96 5.14 12.40
CA PRO A 11 9.73 5.11 11.62
C PRO A 11 9.83 4.06 10.51
N THR A 12 8.80 3.25 10.34
CA THR A 12 8.79 2.14 9.38
C THR A 12 7.67 2.35 8.36
N PHE A 13 8.01 2.19 7.08
CA PHE A 13 7.10 2.37 5.95
C PHE A 13 7.10 1.11 5.08
N THR A 14 5.97 0.83 4.42
CA THR A 14 5.92 -0.13 3.31
C THR A 14 5.73 0.59 1.99
N LEU A 15 6.59 0.25 1.01
CA LEU A 15 6.33 0.42 -0.40
C LEU A 15 5.92 -0.95 -0.97
N VAL A 16 4.81 -0.99 -1.72
CA VAL A 16 4.19 -2.17 -2.33
C VAL A 16 3.59 -1.79 -3.68
N ASP A 17 3.19 -2.78 -4.48
CA ASP A 17 2.44 -2.52 -5.71
C ASP A 17 1.03 -1.98 -5.41
N SER A 18 0.49 -1.18 -6.34
CA SER A 18 -0.84 -0.56 -6.26
C SER A 18 -1.93 -1.59 -6.57
N ASP A 19 -2.02 -2.64 -5.76
CA ASP A 19 -2.96 -3.74 -5.95
C ASP A 19 -3.45 -4.39 -4.63
N PRO A 20 -4.50 -5.24 -4.68
CA PRO A 20 -5.10 -5.84 -3.48
C PRO A 20 -4.19 -6.83 -2.74
N TYR A 21 -3.12 -7.30 -3.35
CA TYR A 21 -2.08 -8.11 -2.71
C TYR A 21 -1.05 -7.22 -2.01
N GLY A 22 -0.68 -6.08 -2.60
CA GLY A 22 0.13 -5.04 -1.94
C GLY A 22 -0.47 -4.55 -0.61
N HIS A 23 -1.73 -4.12 -0.64
CA HIS A 23 -2.46 -3.76 0.59
C HIS A 23 -2.56 -4.93 1.59
N TYR A 24 -2.73 -6.17 1.10
CA TYR A 24 -2.77 -7.35 1.98
C TYR A 24 -1.42 -7.61 2.66
N ILE A 25 -0.30 -7.50 1.93
CA ILE A 25 1.07 -7.61 2.47
C ILE A 25 1.29 -6.58 3.58
N HIS A 26 0.97 -5.30 3.34
CA HIS A 26 1.04 -4.27 4.38
C HIS A 26 0.17 -4.63 5.61
N SER A 27 -1.07 -5.12 5.39
CA SER A 27 -1.94 -5.53 6.51
C SER A 27 -1.36 -6.66 7.37
N VAL A 28 -0.58 -7.58 6.76
CA VAL A 28 0.12 -8.66 7.47
C VAL A 28 1.30 -8.12 8.29
N TYR A 29 2.04 -7.11 7.82
CA TYR A 29 3.07 -6.47 8.63
C TYR A 29 2.50 -5.62 9.78
N LEU A 30 1.36 -4.95 9.54
CA LEU A 30 0.68 -4.10 10.52
C LEU A 30 0.11 -4.90 11.70
N ARG A 31 -0.59 -6.02 11.44
CA ARG A 31 -1.35 -6.76 12.47
C ARG A 31 -1.02 -8.26 12.58
N GLY A 32 -0.09 -8.76 11.78
CA GLY A 32 0.20 -10.18 11.64
C GLY A 32 -0.80 -10.94 10.75
N SER A 33 -0.48 -12.20 10.43
CA SER A 33 -1.28 -13.02 9.52
C SER A 33 -2.43 -13.73 10.25
N LYS A 34 -3.61 -13.82 9.62
CA LYS A 34 -4.72 -14.65 10.12
C LYS A 34 -4.34 -16.14 10.29
N ARG A 35 -3.37 -16.64 9.52
CA ARG A 35 -2.85 -18.02 9.61
C ARG A 35 -1.82 -18.23 10.72
N LEU A 36 -1.17 -17.17 11.20
CA LEU A 36 -0.12 -17.20 12.23
C LEU A 36 -0.52 -16.29 13.40
N SER A 37 -1.80 -16.32 13.77
CA SER A 37 -2.40 -15.45 14.80
C SER A 37 -1.71 -15.54 16.16
N TYR A 38 -1.11 -16.70 16.47
CA TYR A 38 -0.31 -16.95 17.68
C TYR A 38 1.05 -16.21 17.66
N GLU A 39 1.65 -16.01 16.48
CA GLU A 39 2.93 -15.31 16.30
C GLU A 39 2.75 -13.80 16.06
N SER A 40 1.56 -13.37 15.62
CA SER A 40 1.22 -11.96 15.38
C SER A 40 1.63 -11.01 16.53
N PRO A 41 1.43 -11.32 17.84
CA PRO A 41 1.88 -10.47 18.93
C PRO A 41 3.40 -10.25 18.96
N PHE A 42 4.17 -11.20 18.43
CA PHE A 42 5.63 -11.17 18.40
C PHE A 42 6.18 -10.51 17.13
N LEU A 43 5.51 -10.68 15.98
CA LEU A 43 6.01 -10.25 14.66
C LEU A 43 5.43 -8.92 14.13
N ALA A 44 4.19 -8.57 14.49
CA ALA A 44 3.52 -7.38 13.96
C ALA A 44 4.21 -6.06 14.36
N THR A 45 4.16 -5.06 13.48
CA THR A 45 4.72 -3.71 13.68
C THR A 45 3.58 -2.68 13.61
N PRO A 46 2.89 -2.37 14.72
CA PRO A 46 1.63 -1.61 14.68
C PRO A 46 1.75 -0.16 14.18
N ASN A 47 2.97 0.39 14.20
CA ASN A 47 3.28 1.76 13.77
C ASN A 47 3.80 1.82 12.32
N ILE A 48 3.67 0.74 11.54
CA ILE A 48 4.09 0.71 10.13
C ILE A 48 3.07 1.43 9.26
N LYS A 49 3.55 2.33 8.39
CA LYS A 49 2.73 3.18 7.52
C LYS A 49 2.75 2.69 6.08
N LEU A 50 1.64 2.77 5.37
CA LEU A 50 1.58 2.46 3.94
C LEU A 50 1.89 3.74 3.13
N LEU A 51 3.12 3.83 2.63
CA LEU A 51 3.56 4.99 1.83
C LEU A 51 2.96 4.94 0.42
N GLY A 52 2.84 3.72 -0.13
CA GLY A 52 2.19 3.44 -1.41
C GLY A 52 2.76 2.18 -2.05
N VAL A 53 2.70 2.01 -3.36
CA VAL A 53 1.97 2.86 -4.32
C VAL A 53 0.47 2.76 -4.02
N LEU A 54 -0.19 3.91 -3.90
CA LEU A 54 -1.64 4.01 -3.71
C LEU A 54 -2.34 4.22 -5.04
N THR A 55 -3.60 3.85 -5.15
CA THR A 55 -4.40 4.06 -6.36
C THR A 55 -4.47 5.55 -6.72
N ARG A 56 -4.57 6.43 -5.71
CA ARG A 56 -4.52 7.89 -5.90
C ARG A 56 -3.20 8.41 -6.45
N ASP A 57 -2.10 7.69 -6.21
CA ASP A 57 -0.77 8.10 -6.67
C ASP A 57 -0.65 7.98 -8.19
N LEU A 58 -1.34 6.99 -8.79
CA LEU A 58 -1.25 6.73 -10.23
C LEU A 58 -1.68 7.94 -11.06
N ASP A 59 -2.74 8.65 -10.67
CA ASP A 59 -3.21 9.84 -11.39
C ASP A 59 -2.55 11.13 -10.87
N LYS A 60 -2.21 11.22 -9.58
CA LYS A 60 -1.41 12.33 -9.00
C LYS A 60 -0.08 12.50 -9.76
N TYR A 61 0.63 11.39 -9.97
CA TYR A 61 1.90 11.33 -10.69
C TYR A 61 1.74 10.98 -12.18
N LYS A 62 0.52 11.03 -12.73
CA LYS A 62 0.20 10.87 -14.16
C LYS A 62 0.83 9.61 -14.81
N ILE A 63 0.92 8.52 -14.05
CA ILE A 63 1.48 7.24 -14.51
C ILE A 63 0.71 6.79 -15.77
N PRO A 64 1.40 6.53 -16.91
CA PRO A 64 0.73 6.31 -18.19
C PRO A 64 -0.18 5.09 -18.16
N THR A 65 -1.28 5.13 -18.91
CA THR A 65 -2.28 4.05 -18.99
C THR A 65 -1.70 2.73 -19.48
N GLU A 66 -0.61 2.79 -20.25
CA GLU A 66 0.12 1.66 -20.81
C GLU A 66 0.95 0.93 -19.76
N ALA A 67 1.31 1.62 -18.66
CA ALA A 67 1.95 1.07 -17.48
C ALA A 67 0.95 0.63 -16.39
N ARG A 68 -0.36 0.78 -16.63
CA ARG A 68 -1.43 0.30 -15.75
C ARG A 68 -2.00 -1.01 -16.29
N ILE A 69 -2.26 -1.95 -15.38
CA ILE A 69 -2.82 -3.27 -15.67
C ILE A 69 -4.28 -3.26 -15.25
N LYS A 70 -5.17 -3.75 -16.11
CA LYS A 70 -6.60 -3.88 -15.77
C LYS A 70 -6.80 -4.97 -14.72
N MET A 71 -7.53 -4.65 -13.66
CA MET A 71 -7.90 -5.61 -12.60
C MET A 71 -8.73 -6.76 -13.17
N ASN A 72 -8.39 -7.99 -12.77
CA ASN A 72 -9.19 -9.16 -13.11
C ASN A 72 -10.29 -9.42 -12.05
N LYS A 73 -11.22 -10.35 -12.32
CA LYS A 73 -12.34 -10.66 -11.41
C LYS A 73 -11.92 -11.14 -10.01
N ARG A 74 -10.72 -11.74 -9.86
CA ARG A 74 -10.15 -12.12 -8.56
C ARG A 74 -9.64 -10.89 -7.80
N ASP A 75 -8.98 -9.97 -8.50
CA ASP A 75 -8.51 -8.69 -7.93
C ASP A 75 -9.71 -7.86 -7.44
N GLU A 76 -10.74 -7.69 -8.28
CA GLU A 76 -12.00 -7.02 -7.87
C GLU A 76 -12.63 -7.66 -6.63
N LYS A 77 -12.70 -9.00 -6.58
CA LYS A 77 -13.20 -9.72 -5.41
C LYS A 77 -12.32 -9.46 -4.19
N ARG A 78 -11.00 -9.57 -4.32
CA ARG A 78 -10.06 -9.38 -3.20
C ARG A 78 -10.12 -7.98 -2.62
N THR A 79 -10.33 -6.97 -3.46
CA THR A 79 -10.53 -5.57 -3.04
C THR A 79 -11.83 -5.41 -2.24
N LYS A 80 -12.92 -6.04 -2.71
CA LYS A 80 -14.21 -6.10 -1.99
C LYS A 80 -14.09 -6.85 -0.65
N ASP A 81 -13.36 -7.96 -0.61
CA ASP A 81 -13.07 -8.70 0.62
C ASP A 81 -12.30 -7.81 1.63
N LEU A 82 -11.27 -7.07 1.19
CA LEU A 82 -10.49 -6.15 2.03
C LEU A 82 -11.35 -5.00 2.59
N LEU A 83 -12.20 -4.38 1.76
CA LEU A 83 -13.16 -3.35 2.20
C LEU A 83 -14.16 -3.85 3.26
N GLN A 84 -14.32 -5.17 3.42
CA GLN A 84 -15.15 -5.72 4.50
C GLN A 84 -14.39 -5.96 5.81
N GLU A 85 -13.05 -5.99 5.82
CA GLU A 85 -12.26 -6.16 7.02
C GLU A 85 -12.33 -4.92 7.94
N GLY A 86 -12.43 -5.14 9.25
CA GLY A 86 -12.60 -4.06 10.23
C GLY A 86 -11.48 -3.01 10.21
N PHE A 87 -10.23 -3.42 9.96
CA PHE A 87 -9.08 -2.50 9.95
C PHE A 87 -9.11 -1.50 8.78
N VAL A 88 -9.69 -1.88 7.63
CA VAL A 88 -9.92 -0.95 6.51
C VAL A 88 -11.05 0.00 6.86
N LYS A 89 -12.18 -0.51 7.36
CA LYS A 89 -13.34 0.30 7.79
C LYS A 89 -13.00 1.32 8.89
N THR A 90 -11.98 1.08 9.71
CA THR A 90 -11.48 2.06 10.69
C THR A 90 -10.53 3.11 10.10
N ASN A 91 -9.84 2.82 8.99
CA ASN A 91 -8.92 3.76 8.33
C ASN A 91 -9.55 4.32 7.05
N LYS A 92 -10.22 5.48 7.17
CA LYS A 92 -10.91 6.14 6.04
C LYS A 92 -10.01 6.37 4.83
N ALA A 93 -8.73 6.69 5.01
CA ALA A 93 -7.81 6.92 3.89
C ALA A 93 -7.55 5.61 3.11
N TRP A 94 -7.49 4.48 3.81
CA TRP A 94 -7.38 3.15 3.21
C TRP A 94 -8.68 2.72 2.52
N GLU A 95 -9.83 2.96 3.17
CA GLU A 95 -11.14 2.67 2.57
C GLU A 95 -11.37 3.47 1.28
N MET A 96 -11.00 4.76 1.27
CA MET A 96 -11.10 5.63 0.09
C MET A 96 -10.21 5.13 -1.06
N ASP A 97 -8.96 4.75 -0.81
CA ASP A 97 -8.07 4.28 -1.87
C ASP A 97 -8.51 2.91 -2.45
N LEU A 98 -8.95 1.97 -1.60
CA LEU A 98 -9.51 0.69 -2.04
C LEU A 98 -10.85 0.84 -2.79
N ARG A 99 -11.63 1.90 -2.50
CA ARG A 99 -12.82 2.25 -3.30
C ARG A 99 -12.42 2.84 -4.66
N LEU A 100 -11.42 3.72 -4.69
CA LEU A 100 -10.86 4.26 -5.94
C LEU A 100 -10.27 3.16 -6.83
N ALA A 101 -9.68 2.11 -6.25
CA ALA A 101 -9.24 0.91 -6.99
C ALA A 101 -10.40 0.18 -7.68
N LEU A 102 -11.54 0.02 -6.99
CA LEU A 102 -12.73 -0.64 -7.55
C LEU A 102 -13.46 0.20 -8.61
N GLU A 103 -13.38 1.53 -8.50
CA GLU A 103 -13.88 2.47 -9.51
C GLU A 103 -12.97 2.45 -10.74
N LYS A 104 -11.65 2.66 -10.54
CA LYS A 104 -10.58 2.56 -11.54
C LYS A 104 -10.65 1.26 -12.35
N LYS A 105 -10.70 0.14 -11.62
CA LYS A 105 -10.40 -1.22 -12.11
C LYS A 105 -9.01 -1.31 -12.73
N GLU A 106 -8.07 -0.54 -12.18
CA GLU A 106 -6.67 -0.46 -12.55
C GLU A 106 -5.81 -0.89 -11.37
N LYS A 107 -4.63 -1.44 -11.67
CA LYS A 107 -3.53 -1.67 -10.74
C LYS A 107 -2.21 -1.36 -11.43
N ALA A 108 -1.15 -1.13 -10.67
CA ALA A 108 0.18 -0.91 -11.22
C ALA A 108 1.27 -1.51 -10.32
N GLU A 109 2.32 -2.02 -10.94
CA GLU A 109 3.55 -2.41 -10.24
C GLU A 109 4.34 -1.15 -9.84
N ILE A 110 5.20 -1.23 -8.81
CA ILE A 110 6.11 -0.12 -8.45
C ILE A 110 6.94 0.31 -9.68
N GLN A 111 7.33 -0.66 -10.51
CA GLN A 111 8.05 -0.49 -11.77
C GLN A 111 7.36 0.48 -12.76
N ALA A 112 6.04 0.69 -12.66
CA ALA A 112 5.33 1.66 -13.49
C ALA A 112 5.85 3.11 -13.30
N PHE A 113 6.46 3.42 -12.16
CA PHE A 113 7.08 4.73 -11.89
C PHE A 113 8.34 4.96 -12.73
N ALA A 114 9.01 3.91 -13.21
CA ALA A 114 10.14 4.03 -14.13
C ALA A 114 9.74 4.57 -15.52
N SER A 115 8.44 4.66 -15.83
CA SER A 115 7.92 5.36 -17.02
C SER A 115 8.32 6.85 -17.06
N HIS A 116 8.50 7.48 -15.90
CA HIS A 116 8.96 8.84 -15.75
C HIS A 116 10.51 8.94 -15.65
N GLY A 117 11.21 7.83 -15.88
CA GLY A 117 12.64 7.68 -15.70
C GLY A 117 12.99 6.88 -14.44
N PHE A 118 14.08 6.12 -14.50
CA PHE A 118 14.50 5.17 -13.45
C PHE A 118 14.65 5.80 -12.04
N LYS A 119 14.92 7.10 -11.97
CA LYS A 119 15.12 7.85 -10.73
C LYS A 119 13.85 8.47 -10.13
N PHE A 120 12.73 8.54 -10.85
CA PHE A 120 11.52 9.24 -10.39
C PHE A 120 11.00 8.70 -9.04
N LEU A 121 11.21 7.41 -8.77
CA LEU A 121 10.88 6.80 -7.48
C LEU A 121 11.76 7.32 -6.33
N THR A 122 13.05 7.54 -6.56
CA THR A 122 14.04 7.91 -5.53
C THR A 122 14.20 9.41 -5.34
N ASP A 123 14.07 10.19 -6.43
CA ASP A 123 14.42 11.60 -6.47
C ASP A 123 13.18 12.49 -6.25
N ASP A 124 11.99 12.03 -6.66
CA ASP A 124 10.72 12.76 -6.54
C ASP A 124 9.72 12.09 -5.57
N TYR A 125 9.27 10.87 -5.88
CA TYR A 125 8.14 10.22 -5.18
C TYR A 125 8.40 9.94 -3.69
N LEU A 126 9.51 9.26 -3.36
CA LEU A 126 9.84 8.94 -1.98
C LEU A 126 10.13 10.22 -1.15
N PRO A 127 10.92 11.21 -1.62
CA PRO A 127 11.12 12.47 -0.90
C PRO A 127 9.81 13.27 -0.69
N GLU A 128 8.95 13.39 -1.70
CA GLU A 128 7.70 14.14 -1.54
C GLU A 128 6.81 13.48 -0.48
N LYS A 129 6.60 12.16 -0.54
CA LYS A 129 5.74 11.47 0.43
C LYS A 129 6.29 11.45 1.85
N LEU A 130 7.61 11.31 2.01
CA LEU A 130 8.25 11.33 3.33
C LEU A 130 8.23 12.72 3.98
N THR A 131 8.27 13.80 3.19
CA THR A 131 8.24 15.18 3.70
C THR A 131 6.82 15.72 3.90
N THR A 132 5.88 15.38 3.02
CA THR A 132 4.47 15.85 3.10
C THR A 132 3.61 15.09 4.09
N GLY A 133 3.95 13.84 4.41
CA GLY A 133 3.12 12.96 5.24
C GLY A 133 2.06 12.14 4.49
N ASP A 134 2.15 12.06 3.15
CA ASP A 134 1.19 11.39 2.25
C ASP A 134 1.31 9.84 2.29
N TRP A 135 0.99 9.27 3.45
CA TRP A 135 0.90 7.83 3.74
C TRP A 135 -0.45 7.49 4.40
N ILE A 136 -0.68 6.19 4.64
CA ILE A 136 -1.87 5.60 5.30
C ILE A 136 -1.48 4.87 6.59
#